data_AF-A0A6M0BTZ0-F1
#
_entry.id   AF-A0A6M0BTZ0-F1
#
_cell.length_a   1.000
_cell.length_b   1.000
_cell.length_c   1.000
_cell.angle_alpha   90.00
_cell.angle_beta   90.00
_cell.angle_gamma   90.00
#
_symmetry.space_group_name_H-M   'P 1'
#
loop_
_entity.id
_entity.type
_entity.pdbx_description
1 polymer ?
#
loop_
_entity_poly.entity_id
_entity_poly.type
_entity_poly.pdbx_seq_one_letter_code
_entity_poly.pdbx_strand_id
1 'polypeptide(L)'
;MSQFITKITEPKLLIGEGIEEKRLFSALIKKMGITDIQITHYGGKNNLGNFLETLILIPGFDTLTSLGITRDADNSKERAEQSICTALTNNNLPLPNNQKTATQPLTKLSISTFIVPDNKNEGMLEDLCLLSVNDDPGMSCLEEYFKCIQTNTGKQPKNLAKAKIHASLGPTSLATAMLSTPSARDWLASQDEPDKRLAEAAETGYWNWDSQAFDPLKQFILSL
;
A
#
# COMPACT_ATOMS: atom_id res chain seq x y z
N MET A 1 -0.76 15.72 -10.89
CA MET A 1 0.36 15.07 -11.59
C MET A 1 1.02 14.11 -10.61
N SER A 2 0.95 12.79 -10.84
CA SER A 2 1.68 11.81 -10.04
C SER A 2 3.17 11.96 -10.37
N GLN A 3 3.88 12.72 -9.54
CA GLN A 3 5.29 13.00 -9.76
C GLN A 3 6.08 11.73 -9.47
N PHE A 4 6.47 11.03 -10.55
CA PHE A 4 7.46 9.97 -10.49
C PHE A 4 8.79 10.56 -10.00
N ILE A 5 9.56 9.76 -9.28
CA ILE A 5 10.86 10.15 -8.73
C ILE A 5 11.81 10.60 -9.86
N THR A 6 12.46 11.76 -9.69
CA THR A 6 13.42 12.31 -10.66
C THR A 6 14.85 12.36 -10.12
N LYS A 7 15.02 12.18 -8.81
CA LYS A 7 16.31 12.15 -8.10
C LYS A 7 16.15 11.35 -6.80
N ILE A 8 17.16 10.57 -6.46
CA ILE A 8 17.31 9.90 -5.16
C ILE A 8 18.18 10.79 -4.27
N THR A 9 17.66 11.18 -3.12
CA THR A 9 18.37 12.03 -2.14
C THR A 9 18.65 11.33 -0.83
N GLU A 10 17.84 10.32 -0.49
CA GLU A 10 17.98 9.54 0.73
C GLU A 10 18.71 8.21 0.46
N PRO A 11 19.41 7.65 1.47
CA PRO A 11 20.11 6.38 1.33
C PRO A 11 19.16 5.19 1.14
N LYS A 12 17.88 5.32 1.53
CA LYS A 12 16.87 4.27 1.45
C LYS A 12 15.69 4.72 0.59
N LEU A 13 15.16 3.80 -0.21
CA LEU A 13 14.00 4.04 -1.07
C LEU A 13 12.94 2.98 -0.81
N LEU A 14 11.71 3.39 -0.54
CA LEU A 14 10.54 2.52 -0.45
C LEU A 14 9.62 2.77 -1.64
N ILE A 15 9.32 1.72 -2.40
CA ILE A 15 8.43 1.79 -3.57
C ILE A 15 7.15 0.99 -3.36
N GLY A 16 6.01 1.65 -3.51
CA GLY A 16 4.68 1.03 -3.49
C GLY A 16 4.10 0.78 -4.87
N GLU A 17 3.06 -0.05 -4.96
CA GLU A 17 2.40 -0.36 -6.23
C GLU A 17 1.77 0.87 -6.86
N GLY A 18 0.88 1.55 -6.14
CA GLY A 18 0.16 2.72 -6.59
C GLY A 18 0.40 3.96 -5.75
N ILE A 19 -0.37 5.00 -6.07
CA ILE A 19 -0.31 6.29 -5.39
C ILE A 19 -0.83 6.22 -3.95
N GLU A 20 -1.77 5.32 -3.66
CA GLU A 20 -2.34 5.16 -2.32
C GLU A 20 -1.31 4.58 -1.35
N GLU A 21 -0.52 3.59 -1.78
CA GLU A 21 0.61 3.01 -1.05
C GLU A 21 1.65 4.07 -0.74
N LYS A 22 2.05 4.86 -1.74
CA LYS A 22 3.01 5.96 -1.54
C LYS A 22 2.54 6.89 -0.42
N ARG A 23 1.28 7.33 -0.48
CA ARG A 23 0.74 8.29 0.50
C ARG A 23 0.59 7.65 1.89
N LEU A 24 0.07 6.42 1.97
CA LEU A 24 -0.09 5.70 3.24
C LEU A 24 1.27 5.45 3.91
N PHE A 25 2.28 4.98 3.18
CA PHE A 25 3.62 4.79 3.72
C PHE A 25 4.26 6.12 4.11
N SER A 26 4.00 7.21 3.37
CA SER A 26 4.47 8.55 3.73
C SER A 26 3.90 9.02 5.07
N ALA A 27 2.60 8.79 5.31
CA ALA A 27 1.98 9.10 6.58
C ALA A 27 2.55 8.25 7.72
N LEU A 28 2.71 6.94 7.50
CA LEU A 28 3.24 6.00 8.49
C LEU A 28 4.70 6.31 8.88
N ILE A 29 5.59 6.49 7.89
CA ILE A 29 7.01 6.80 8.12
C ILE A 29 7.16 8.13 8.86
N LYS A 30 6.36 9.14 8.50
CA LYS A 30 6.30 10.42 9.22
C LYS A 30 5.86 10.23 10.67
N LYS A 31 4.83 9.40 10.93
CA LYS A 31 4.36 9.09 12.29
C LYS A 31 5.43 8.35 13.10
N MET A 32 6.22 7.50 12.47
CA MET A 32 7.35 6.78 13.07
C MET A 32 8.59 7.66 13.28
N GLY A 33 8.61 8.89 12.76
CA GLY A 33 9.75 9.81 12.88
C GLY A 33 10.97 9.41 12.04
N ILE A 34 10.77 8.60 10.99
CA ILE A 34 11.85 8.14 10.10
C ILE A 34 12.10 9.19 9.01
N THR A 35 13.35 9.57 8.80
CA THR A 35 13.73 10.67 7.91
C THR A 35 14.68 10.28 6.78
N ASP A 36 15.26 9.08 6.82
CA ASP A 36 16.28 8.58 5.88
C ASP A 36 15.70 7.68 4.78
N ILE A 37 14.37 7.67 4.60
CA ILE A 37 13.65 6.90 3.59
C ILE A 37 12.89 7.84 2.65
N GLN A 38 13.22 7.77 1.36
CA GLN A 38 12.44 8.36 0.28
C GLN A 38 11.34 7.40 -0.17
N ILE A 39 10.17 7.92 -0.55
CA ILE A 39 9.00 7.09 -0.92
C ILE A 39 8.49 7.47 -2.31
N THR A 40 8.24 6.47 -3.15
CA THR A 40 7.60 6.64 -4.45
C THR A 40 6.68 5.45 -4.78
N HIS A 41 6.08 5.45 -5.95
CA HIS A 41 5.33 4.31 -6.49
C HIS A 41 5.81 3.96 -7.90
N TYR A 42 5.53 2.72 -8.33
CA TYR A 42 5.84 2.26 -9.69
C TYR A 42 4.63 2.24 -10.63
N GLY A 43 3.43 2.58 -10.17
CA GLY A 43 2.27 2.87 -11.03
C GLY A 43 1.47 1.65 -11.47
N GLY A 44 1.36 0.64 -10.60
CA GLY A 44 0.60 -0.59 -10.80
C GLY A 44 1.48 -1.81 -11.06
N LYS A 45 1.00 -3.00 -10.69
CA LYS A 45 1.75 -4.27 -10.72
C LYS A 45 2.50 -4.62 -12.00
N ASN A 46 2.01 -4.16 -13.16
CA ASN A 46 2.62 -4.43 -14.46
C ASN A 46 3.81 -3.49 -14.80
N ASN A 47 3.99 -2.41 -14.03
CA ASN A 47 4.99 -1.38 -14.31
C ASN A 47 6.28 -1.53 -13.48
N LEU A 48 6.34 -2.49 -12.55
CA LEU A 48 7.53 -2.68 -11.70
C LEU A 48 8.81 -2.89 -12.53
N GLY A 49 8.76 -3.71 -13.58
CA GLY A 49 9.91 -3.96 -14.45
C GLY A 49 10.45 -2.68 -15.11
N ASN A 50 9.56 -1.92 -15.77
CA ASN A 50 9.91 -0.66 -16.44
C ASN A 50 10.39 0.40 -15.43
N PHE A 51 9.81 0.41 -14.23
CA PHE A 51 10.23 1.30 -13.16
C PHE A 51 11.66 0.98 -12.72
N LEU A 52 12.00 -0.29 -12.51
CA LEU A 52 13.36 -0.72 -12.12
C LEU A 52 14.38 -0.41 -13.22
N GLU A 53 14.02 -0.58 -14.49
CA GLU A 53 14.85 -0.21 -15.64
C GLU A 53 15.16 1.30 -15.65
N THR A 54 14.18 2.12 -15.28
CA THR A 54 14.36 3.57 -15.16
C THR A 54 15.13 3.95 -13.89
N LEU A 55 14.89 3.22 -12.78
CA LEU A 55 15.43 3.52 -11.45
C LEU A 55 16.96 3.57 -11.44
N ILE A 56 17.61 2.64 -12.14
CA ILE A 56 19.08 2.58 -12.22
C ILE A 56 19.70 3.79 -12.93
N LEU A 57 18.91 4.54 -13.71
CA LEU A 57 19.32 5.74 -14.43
C LEU A 57 19.06 7.03 -13.63
N ILE A 58 18.34 6.95 -12.51
CA ILE A 58 17.97 8.12 -11.72
C ILE A 58 19.21 8.68 -10.99
N PRO A 59 19.48 9.99 -11.07
CA PRO A 59 20.57 10.61 -10.33
C PRO A 59 20.48 10.30 -8.82
N GLY A 60 21.59 9.81 -8.25
CA GLY A 60 21.68 9.40 -6.84
C GLY A 60 21.48 7.90 -6.60
N PHE A 61 21.11 7.11 -7.61
CA PHE A 61 20.94 5.65 -7.47
C PHE A 61 22.21 4.95 -6.96
N ASP A 62 23.39 5.41 -7.37
CA ASP A 62 24.69 4.91 -6.93
C ASP A 62 24.96 5.09 -5.41
N THR A 63 24.24 6.02 -4.78
CA THR A 63 24.30 6.27 -3.34
C THR A 63 23.29 5.44 -2.54
N LEU A 64 22.31 4.84 -3.20
CA LEU A 64 21.26 4.03 -2.57
C LEU A 64 21.85 2.77 -1.92
N THR A 65 21.57 2.58 -0.64
CA THR A 65 22.01 1.42 0.14
C THR A 65 20.89 0.40 0.39
N SER A 66 19.63 0.84 0.34
CA SER A 66 18.47 -0.01 0.61
C SER A 66 17.30 0.32 -0.31
N LEU A 67 16.70 -0.73 -0.89
CA LEU A 67 15.47 -0.64 -1.67
C LEU A 67 14.41 -1.57 -1.07
N GLY A 68 13.36 -0.97 -0.50
CA GLY A 68 12.13 -1.65 -0.09
C GLY A 68 11.14 -1.69 -1.25
N ILE A 69 10.62 -2.87 -1.60
CA ILE A 69 9.59 -3.04 -2.63
C ILE A 69 8.35 -3.63 -2.00
N THR A 70 7.21 -2.95 -2.12
CA THR A 70 5.92 -3.52 -1.71
C THR A 70 5.04 -3.90 -2.89
N ARG A 71 4.18 -4.89 -2.68
CA ARG A 71 3.20 -5.34 -3.66
C ARG A 71 2.03 -6.02 -2.97
N ASP A 72 0.82 -5.87 -3.48
CA ASP A 72 -0.32 -6.63 -3.01
C ASP A 72 -0.16 -8.12 -3.33
N ALA A 73 -0.59 -8.99 -2.40
CA ALA A 73 -0.71 -10.42 -2.69
C ALA A 73 -1.83 -10.70 -3.69
N ASP A 74 -2.83 -9.81 -3.80
CA ASP A 74 -4.09 -10.08 -4.49
C ASP A 74 -4.65 -11.44 -4.01
N ASN A 75 -4.61 -12.45 -4.88
CA ASN A 75 -5.09 -13.82 -4.63
C ASN A 75 -3.94 -14.86 -4.60
N SER A 76 -2.68 -14.44 -4.56
CA SER A 76 -1.54 -15.35 -4.36
C SER A 76 -0.27 -14.56 -4.02
N LYS A 77 0.17 -14.73 -2.78
CA LYS A 77 1.44 -14.21 -2.29
C LYS A 77 2.61 -14.72 -3.13
N GLU A 78 2.65 -16.01 -3.45
CA GLU A 78 3.76 -16.65 -4.18
C GLU A 78 3.92 -16.05 -5.58
N ARG A 79 2.81 -15.77 -6.27
CA ARG A 79 2.83 -15.11 -7.58
C ARG A 79 3.32 -13.66 -7.47
N ALA A 80 2.95 -12.95 -6.41
CA ALA A 80 3.43 -11.60 -6.16
C ALA A 80 4.94 -11.58 -5.90
N GLU A 81 5.47 -12.48 -5.06
CA GLU A 81 6.90 -12.66 -4.81
C GLU A 81 7.66 -13.01 -6.10
N GLN A 82 7.18 -14.00 -6.84
CA GLN A 82 7.79 -14.43 -8.11
C GLN A 82 7.82 -13.28 -9.12
N SER A 83 6.77 -12.46 -9.17
CA SER A 83 6.71 -11.30 -10.05
C SER A 83 7.79 -10.27 -9.71
N ILE A 84 8.06 -10.01 -8.43
CA ILE A 84 9.12 -9.10 -8.00
C ILE A 84 10.49 -9.68 -8.38
N CYS A 85 10.72 -10.96 -8.12
CA CYS A 85 12.01 -11.61 -8.40
C CYS A 85 12.32 -11.66 -9.90
N THR A 86 11.30 -11.89 -10.72
CA THR A 86 11.41 -11.83 -12.18
C THR A 86 11.79 -10.42 -12.63
N ALA A 87 11.14 -9.38 -12.08
CA ALA A 87 11.43 -7.99 -12.42
C ALA A 87 12.86 -7.57 -12.00
N LEU A 88 13.33 -8.01 -10.84
CA LEU A 88 14.71 -7.75 -10.37
C LEU A 88 15.73 -8.46 -11.26
N THR A 89 15.52 -9.74 -11.56
CA THR A 89 16.42 -10.55 -12.39
C THR A 89 16.56 -9.97 -13.80
N ASN A 90 15.45 -9.57 -14.43
CA ASN A 90 15.45 -8.99 -15.77
C ASN A 90 16.19 -7.64 -15.84
N ASN A 91 16.31 -6.94 -14.72
CA ASN A 91 17.02 -5.66 -14.60
C ASN A 91 18.43 -5.80 -14.01
N ASN A 92 18.94 -7.03 -13.86
CA ASN A 92 20.25 -7.33 -13.26
C ASN A 92 20.42 -6.74 -11.84
N LEU A 93 19.33 -6.64 -11.08
CA LEU A 93 19.34 -6.19 -9.69
C LEU A 93 19.48 -7.38 -8.72
N PRO A 94 20.01 -7.16 -7.50
CA PRO A 94 20.09 -8.20 -6.48
C PRO A 94 18.71 -8.81 -6.17
N LEU A 95 18.67 -10.10 -5.87
CA LEU A 95 17.44 -10.69 -5.34
C LEU A 95 17.18 -10.20 -3.91
N PRO A 96 15.91 -10.24 -3.44
CA PRO A 96 15.54 -9.86 -2.09
C PRO A 96 16.34 -10.61 -1.03
N ASN A 97 16.65 -9.98 0.10
CA ASN A 97 17.54 -10.52 1.14
C ASN A 97 17.10 -11.89 1.67
N ASN A 98 15.79 -12.14 1.78
CA ASN A 98 15.21 -13.43 2.17
C ASN A 98 15.32 -14.52 1.10
N GLN A 99 15.73 -14.19 -0.12
CA GLN A 99 15.91 -15.10 -1.25
C GLN A 99 17.34 -15.08 -1.82
N LYS A 100 18.29 -14.38 -1.16
CA LYS A 100 19.70 -14.42 -1.54
C LYS A 100 20.25 -15.83 -1.32
N THR A 101 20.82 -16.41 -2.36
CA THR A 101 21.64 -17.61 -2.26
C THR A 101 23.06 -17.23 -1.84
N ALA A 102 23.76 -18.10 -1.12
CA ALA A 102 25.14 -17.87 -0.64
C ALA A 102 26.16 -17.57 -1.77
N THR A 103 25.76 -17.73 -3.03
CA THR A 103 26.57 -17.59 -4.25
C THR A 103 26.43 -16.21 -4.92
N GLN A 104 25.53 -15.33 -4.45
CA GLN A 104 25.40 -13.99 -5.05
C GLN A 104 26.50 -13.04 -4.55
N PRO A 105 27.08 -12.21 -5.44
CA PRO A 105 28.10 -11.25 -5.05
C PRO A 105 27.56 -10.26 -4.01
N LEU A 106 28.40 -9.88 -3.06
CA LEU A 106 28.10 -8.81 -2.11
C LEU A 106 27.87 -7.51 -2.87
N THR A 107 26.61 -7.08 -2.94
CA THR A 107 26.23 -5.81 -3.55
C THR A 107 26.07 -4.75 -2.48
N LYS A 108 26.48 -3.50 -2.81
CA LYS A 108 26.26 -2.33 -1.96
C LYS A 108 24.78 -2.08 -1.67
N LEU A 109 23.92 -2.38 -2.64
CA LEU A 109 22.47 -2.25 -2.53
C LEU A 109 21.88 -3.51 -1.89
N SER A 110 21.11 -3.32 -0.81
CA SER A 110 20.26 -4.35 -0.22
C SER A 110 18.82 -4.17 -0.73
N ILE A 111 18.12 -5.28 -1.01
CA ILE A 111 16.74 -5.25 -1.47
C ILE A 111 15.90 -6.08 -0.52
N SER A 112 14.80 -5.51 -0.04
CA SER A 112 13.84 -6.17 0.86
C SER A 112 12.44 -6.03 0.28
N THR A 113 11.60 -7.06 0.45
CA THR A 113 10.25 -7.08 -0.10
C THR A 113 9.19 -7.24 0.98
N PHE A 114 8.05 -6.59 0.78
CA PHE A 114 6.86 -6.77 1.60
C PHE A 114 5.63 -7.01 0.74
N ILE A 115 5.07 -8.21 0.86
CA ILE A 115 3.82 -8.59 0.25
C ILE A 115 2.69 -8.22 1.21
N VAL A 116 1.84 -7.30 0.78
CA VAL A 116 0.71 -6.80 1.56
C VAL A 116 -0.40 -7.88 1.57
N PRO A 117 -1.10 -8.10 2.70
CA PRO A 117 -1.17 -7.26 3.91
C PRO A 117 -0.06 -7.48 4.95
N ASP A 118 0.52 -8.68 5.06
CA ASP A 118 1.30 -9.07 6.24
C ASP A 118 2.48 -10.02 5.95
N ASN A 119 2.92 -10.11 4.69
CA ASN A 119 3.94 -11.03 4.20
C ASN A 119 3.59 -12.53 4.32
N LYS A 120 2.33 -12.87 4.67
CA LYS A 120 1.91 -14.24 4.93
C LYS A 120 0.64 -14.61 4.18
N ASN A 121 -0.38 -13.78 4.25
CA ASN A 121 -1.70 -14.03 3.71
C ASN A 121 -1.90 -13.35 2.35
N GLU A 122 -2.94 -13.78 1.65
CA GLU A 122 -3.48 -13.07 0.49
C GLU A 122 -4.18 -11.78 0.92
N GLY A 123 -4.37 -10.84 -0.02
CA GLY A 123 -4.98 -9.54 0.24
C GLY A 123 -4.23 -8.35 -0.35
N MET A 124 -4.69 -7.15 0.02
CA MET A 124 -4.19 -5.86 -0.46
C MET A 124 -4.06 -4.87 0.70
N LEU A 125 -3.60 -3.66 0.39
CA LEU A 125 -3.47 -2.58 1.37
C LEU A 125 -4.80 -2.25 2.08
N GLU A 126 -5.92 -2.36 1.39
CA GLU A 126 -7.24 -2.17 1.97
C GLU A 126 -7.54 -3.16 3.10
N ASP A 127 -7.13 -4.42 2.95
CA ASP A 127 -7.33 -5.45 3.99
C ASP A 127 -6.51 -5.11 5.23
N LEU A 128 -5.26 -4.69 5.07
CA LEU A 128 -4.41 -4.22 6.17
C LEU A 128 -5.06 -3.05 6.92
N CYS A 129 -5.59 -2.07 6.21
CA CYS A 129 -6.25 -0.91 6.80
C CYS A 129 -7.53 -1.32 7.55
N LEU A 130 -8.37 -2.18 6.97
CA LEU A 130 -9.58 -2.70 7.62
C LEU A 130 -9.25 -3.50 8.88
N LEU A 131 -8.21 -4.34 8.85
CA LEU A 131 -7.74 -5.08 10.03
C LEU A 131 -7.33 -4.14 11.17
N SER A 132 -6.77 -2.96 10.85
CA SER A 132 -6.35 -2.00 11.87
C SER A 132 -7.49 -1.38 12.67
N VAL A 133 -8.70 -1.36 12.10
CA VAL A 133 -9.91 -0.77 12.67
C VAL A 133 -11.02 -1.81 12.88
N ASN A 134 -10.69 -3.10 12.84
CA ASN A 134 -11.69 -4.17 12.89
C ASN A 134 -12.51 -4.18 14.19
N ASP A 135 -11.94 -3.66 15.28
CA ASP A 135 -12.61 -3.55 16.58
C ASP A 135 -13.48 -2.27 16.71
N ASP A 136 -13.52 -1.42 15.67
CA ASP A 136 -14.38 -0.24 15.65
C ASP A 136 -15.87 -0.65 15.65
N PRO A 137 -16.70 -0.13 16.57
CA PRO A 137 -18.12 -0.51 16.65
C PRO A 137 -18.90 -0.28 15.35
N GLY A 138 -18.47 0.70 14.52
CA GLY A 138 -19.08 1.01 13.24
C GLY A 138 -18.84 -0.04 12.14
N MET A 139 -17.91 -0.97 12.34
CA MET A 139 -17.69 -2.08 11.40
C MET A 139 -18.93 -2.96 11.27
N SER A 140 -19.67 -3.17 12.35
CA SER A 140 -20.94 -3.92 12.33
C SER A 140 -21.98 -3.28 11.40
N CYS A 141 -22.11 -1.96 11.44
CA CYS A 141 -23.01 -1.20 10.57
C CYS A 141 -22.63 -1.34 9.09
N LEU A 142 -21.32 -1.32 8.79
CA LEU A 142 -20.81 -1.49 7.43
C LEU A 142 -21.10 -2.90 6.89
N GLU A 143 -20.96 -3.92 7.73
CA GLU A 143 -21.29 -5.30 7.36
C GLU A 143 -22.77 -5.50 7.10
N GLU A 144 -23.62 -4.94 7.95
CA GLU A 144 -25.08 -4.95 7.76
C GLU A 144 -25.49 -4.25 6.47
N TYR A 145 -24.85 -3.14 6.12
CA TYR A 145 -25.09 -2.42 4.87
C TYR A 145 -24.82 -3.31 3.64
N PHE A 146 -23.62 -3.91 3.53
CA PHE A 146 -23.30 -4.77 2.38
C PHE A 146 -24.18 -6.02 2.34
N LYS A 147 -24.49 -6.60 3.49
CA LYS A 147 -25.42 -7.73 3.61
C LYS A 147 -26.81 -7.36 3.11
N CYS A 148 -27.30 -6.17 3.45
CA CYS A 148 -28.60 -5.65 2.99
C CYS A 148 -28.64 -5.52 1.46
N ILE A 149 -27.62 -4.93 0.84
CA ILE A 149 -27.54 -4.77 -0.62
C ILE A 149 -27.50 -6.13 -1.32
N GLN A 150 -26.68 -7.06 -0.83
CA GLN A 150 -26.59 -8.41 -1.40
C GLN A 150 -27.93 -9.14 -1.31
N THR A 151 -28.60 -9.07 -0.15
CA THR A 151 -29.88 -9.74 0.08
C THR A 151 -30.99 -9.20 -0.82
N ASN A 152 -31.09 -7.88 -0.97
CA ASN A 152 -32.20 -7.25 -1.68
C ASN A 152 -31.98 -7.10 -3.19
N THR A 153 -30.72 -7.09 -3.65
CA THR A 153 -30.40 -6.81 -5.07
C THR A 153 -29.61 -7.92 -5.76
N GLY A 154 -29.06 -8.88 -5.01
CA GLY A 154 -28.11 -9.87 -5.52
C GLY A 154 -26.76 -9.29 -5.95
N LYS A 155 -26.55 -7.97 -5.81
CA LYS A 155 -25.31 -7.29 -6.20
C LYS A 155 -24.28 -7.41 -5.08
N GLN A 156 -23.04 -7.69 -5.47
CA GLN A 156 -21.88 -7.65 -4.59
C GLN A 156 -20.70 -6.99 -5.32
N PRO A 157 -19.89 -6.17 -4.63
CA PRO A 157 -18.66 -5.64 -5.20
C PRO A 157 -17.70 -6.76 -5.62
N LYS A 158 -16.99 -6.56 -6.73
CA LYS A 158 -15.92 -7.48 -7.16
C LYS A 158 -14.79 -7.57 -6.13
N ASN A 159 -14.58 -6.51 -5.37
CA ASN A 159 -13.58 -6.42 -4.32
C ASN A 159 -14.24 -5.79 -3.10
N LEU A 160 -14.54 -6.63 -2.10
CA LEU A 160 -15.28 -6.19 -0.91
C LEU A 160 -14.41 -5.31 -0.01
N ALA A 161 -13.11 -5.56 0.08
CA ALA A 161 -12.19 -4.75 0.88
C ALA A 161 -12.11 -3.32 0.37
N LYS A 162 -11.90 -3.14 -0.95
CA LYS A 162 -11.98 -1.85 -1.62
C LYS A 162 -13.33 -1.19 -1.44
N ALA A 163 -14.43 -1.94 -1.57
CA ALA A 163 -15.76 -1.38 -1.38
C ALA A 163 -16.04 -0.96 0.06
N LYS A 164 -15.60 -1.74 1.05
CA LYS A 164 -15.67 -1.42 2.48
C LYS A 164 -14.87 -0.15 2.75
N ILE A 165 -13.62 -0.09 2.31
CA ILE A 165 -12.79 1.11 2.34
C ILE A 165 -13.49 2.29 1.65
N HIS A 166 -14.02 2.16 0.44
CA HIS A 166 -14.73 3.26 -0.24
C HIS A 166 -16.03 3.70 0.47
N ALA A 167 -16.82 2.77 0.99
CA ALA A 167 -18.02 3.05 1.77
C ALA A 167 -17.67 3.64 3.15
N SER A 168 -16.51 3.28 3.67
CA SER A 168 -15.89 3.91 4.82
C SER A 168 -15.36 5.30 4.47
N LEU A 169 -14.89 5.60 3.24
CA LEU A 169 -14.06 6.77 2.90
C LEU A 169 -14.74 7.99 2.24
N GLY A 170 -15.97 7.88 1.73
CA GLY A 170 -16.65 9.01 1.07
C GLY A 170 -16.03 9.45 -0.29
N PRO A 171 -16.74 10.26 -1.11
CA PRO A 171 -16.26 10.66 -2.45
C PRO A 171 -15.38 11.92 -2.45
N THR A 172 -14.49 12.01 -3.45
CA THR A 172 -13.48 13.09 -3.60
C THR A 172 -13.84 14.21 -4.58
N SER A 173 -15.10 14.31 -4.99
CA SER A 173 -15.57 15.52 -5.68
C SER A 173 -17.07 15.71 -5.54
N LEU A 174 -17.48 16.96 -5.34
CA LEU A 174 -18.89 17.40 -5.31
C LEU A 174 -19.69 16.94 -6.54
N ALA A 175 -19.03 16.74 -7.69
CA ALA A 175 -19.70 16.34 -8.94
C ALA A 175 -20.13 14.86 -8.94
N THR A 176 -19.49 13.99 -8.13
CA THR A 176 -19.88 12.57 -8.00
C THR A 176 -20.97 12.37 -6.94
N ALA A 177 -21.20 13.35 -6.07
CA ALA A 177 -22.19 13.28 -4.99
C ALA A 177 -23.66 13.35 -5.48
N MET A 178 -23.91 13.83 -6.71
CA MET A 178 -25.26 14.10 -7.20
C MET A 178 -25.96 12.93 -7.92
N LEU A 179 -25.31 11.77 -8.15
CA LEU A 179 -25.88 10.71 -9.00
C LEU A 179 -26.02 9.32 -8.37
N SER A 180 -25.80 9.15 -7.06
CA SER A 180 -25.92 7.83 -6.42
C SER A 180 -26.50 7.88 -5.00
N THR A 181 -27.44 6.97 -4.75
CA THR A 181 -28.24 6.76 -3.53
C THR A 181 -27.39 6.56 -2.26
N PRO A 182 -27.90 6.98 -1.08
CA PRO A 182 -27.13 7.10 0.16
C PRO A 182 -26.95 5.75 0.85
N SER A 183 -25.70 5.45 1.24
CA SER A 183 -25.32 4.38 2.20
C SER A 183 -23.83 3.98 2.10
N ALA A 184 -23.08 4.55 1.16
CA ALA A 184 -21.61 4.57 1.17
C ALA A 184 -21.04 5.85 1.83
N ARG A 185 -21.89 6.58 2.56
CA ARG A 185 -21.61 7.89 3.17
C ARG A 185 -21.29 7.76 4.67
N ASP A 186 -21.82 6.75 5.35
CA ASP A 186 -22.23 6.91 6.75
C ASP A 186 -21.15 6.65 7.80
N TRP A 187 -20.00 6.05 7.46
CA TRP A 187 -18.93 5.78 8.45
C TRP A 187 -17.81 6.84 8.48
N LEU A 188 -17.47 7.51 7.37
CA LEU A 188 -16.68 8.74 7.43
C LEU A 188 -17.52 10.00 7.60
N ALA A 189 -18.80 10.02 7.17
CA ALA A 189 -19.77 11.05 7.59
C ALA A 189 -19.99 11.13 9.11
N SER A 190 -19.60 10.10 9.86
CA SER A 190 -19.64 10.11 11.33
C SER A 190 -18.33 10.56 11.99
N GLN A 191 -17.23 10.70 11.24
CA GLN A 191 -15.99 11.31 11.72
C GLN A 191 -16.00 12.81 11.45
N ASP A 192 -15.16 13.57 12.16
CA ASP A 192 -15.17 15.03 12.12
C ASP A 192 -14.96 15.64 10.71
N GLU A 193 -14.24 14.94 9.80
CA GLU A 193 -14.07 15.34 8.39
C GLU A 193 -14.31 14.15 7.43
N PRO A 194 -15.41 14.16 6.64
CA PRO A 194 -15.97 12.95 6.04
C PRO A 194 -15.59 12.60 4.59
N ASP A 195 -14.70 13.37 3.95
CA ASP A 195 -14.46 13.32 2.48
C ASP A 195 -13.06 12.79 2.07
N LYS A 196 -12.42 11.93 2.89
CA LYS A 196 -10.99 11.55 2.73
C LYS A 196 -10.78 10.17 2.10
N ARG A 197 -9.91 10.05 1.09
CA ARG A 197 -9.40 8.77 0.53
C ARG A 197 -8.54 7.98 1.53
N LEU A 198 -8.19 6.73 1.21
CA LEU A 198 -7.41 5.81 2.07
C LEU A 198 -6.12 6.47 2.55
N ALA A 199 -5.43 7.09 1.60
CA ALA A 199 -4.26 7.90 1.85
C ALA A 199 -4.50 9.18 2.66
N GLU A 200 -5.62 9.88 2.45
CA GLU A 200 -5.95 11.13 3.15
C GLU A 200 -6.40 10.85 4.59
N ALA A 201 -7.06 9.71 4.83
CA ALA A 201 -7.34 9.17 6.15
C ALA A 201 -6.03 8.86 6.91
N ALA A 202 -5.01 8.38 6.21
CA ALA A 202 -3.68 8.16 6.78
C ALA A 202 -3.01 9.47 7.21
N GLU A 203 -3.07 10.51 6.37
CA GLU A 203 -2.49 11.83 6.65
C GLU A 203 -3.18 12.56 7.81
N THR A 204 -4.41 12.18 8.14
CA THR A 204 -5.23 12.85 9.16
C THR A 204 -5.47 12.02 10.42
N GLY A 205 -4.80 10.87 10.52
CA GLY A 205 -4.70 10.09 11.76
C GLY A 205 -5.89 9.17 12.04
N TYR A 206 -6.73 8.86 11.04
CA TYR A 206 -7.87 7.97 11.21
C TYR A 206 -7.49 6.50 11.32
N TRP A 207 -6.35 6.10 10.76
CA TRP A 207 -5.85 4.74 10.97
C TRP A 207 -5.31 4.59 12.37
N ASN A 208 -5.74 3.54 13.07
CA ASN A 208 -5.15 3.13 14.33
C ASN A 208 -3.75 2.57 14.08
N TRP A 209 -2.77 3.46 14.00
CA TRP A 209 -1.38 3.08 13.80
C TRP A 209 -0.84 2.20 14.91
N ASP A 210 -1.45 2.17 16.10
CA ASP A 210 -1.03 1.32 17.21
C ASP A 210 -1.61 -0.10 17.14
N SER A 211 -2.48 -0.38 16.16
CA SER A 211 -2.96 -1.74 15.90
C SER A 211 -1.83 -2.67 15.49
N GLN A 212 -1.86 -3.90 16.04
CA GLN A 212 -0.91 -4.97 15.73
C GLN A 212 -0.93 -5.36 14.24
N ALA A 213 -2.01 -5.04 13.52
CA ALA A 213 -2.10 -5.26 12.08
C ALA A 213 -0.96 -4.57 11.31
N PHE A 214 -0.51 -3.39 11.76
CA PHE A 214 0.59 -2.66 11.13
C PHE A 214 1.98 -3.14 11.56
N ASP A 215 2.11 -4.01 12.55
CA ASP A 215 3.42 -4.42 13.08
C ASP A 215 4.31 -5.06 12.02
N PRO A 216 3.84 -6.00 11.16
CA PRO A 216 4.65 -6.55 10.09
C PRO A 216 5.19 -5.47 9.14
N LEU A 217 4.37 -4.49 8.78
CA LEU A 217 4.76 -3.39 7.90
C LEU A 217 5.76 -2.44 8.58
N LYS A 218 5.54 -2.09 9.84
CA LYS A 218 6.48 -1.26 10.62
C LYS A 218 7.83 -1.94 10.78
N GLN A 219 7.85 -3.24 11.11
CA GLN A 219 9.09 -4.01 11.23
C GLN A 219 9.81 -4.10 9.89
N PHE A 220 9.08 -4.28 8.79
CA PHE A 220 9.66 -4.22 7.46
C PHE A 220 10.32 -2.86 7.17
N ILE A 221 9.62 -1.75 7.43
CA ILE A 221 10.15 -0.38 7.21
C ILE A 221 11.40 -0.12 8.06
N LEU A 222 11.40 -0.53 9.33
CA LEU A 222 12.54 -0.39 10.24
C LEU A 222 13.75 -1.24 9.83
N SER A 223 13.52 -2.31 9.08
CA SER A 223 14.57 -3.21 8.58
C SER A 223 15.26 -2.72 7.30
N LEU A 224 14.72 -1.67 6.66
CA LEU A 224 15.33 -1.03 5.49
C LEU A 224 16.56 -0.21 5.87
#